data_AF-A0A950S6I4-F1
#
_entry.id   AF-A0A950S6I4-F1
#
_cell.length_a   1.000
_cell.length_b   1.000
_cell.length_c   1.000
_cell.angle_alpha   90.00
_cell.angle_beta   90.00
_cell.angle_gamma   90.00
#
_symmetry.space_group_name_H-M   'P 1'
#
loop_
_entity.id
_entity.type
_entity.pdbx_description
1 polymer ?
#
loop_
_entity_poly.entity_id
_entity_poly.type
_entity_poly.pdbx_seq_one_letter_code
_entity_poly.pdbx_strand_id
1 'polypeptide(L)'
;MTDANKLTPAIIQDARTGEVLTLAYMNDEALAKTRETGETWLWSRSRNELWHKGATSGNTQRVVAINEDCDADAFVISVIPNGPACHTGARSCFANLPPRTLDGLMNVLRDRREKRPEGSYTAKLFTEGRGRIA
;
A
#
# COMPACT_ATOMS: atom_id res chain seq x y z
N MET A 1 3.40 -17.08 -28.65
CA MET A 1 2.49 -15.96 -29.02
C MET A 1 2.32 -15.11 -27.77
N THR A 2 2.96 -13.95 -27.71
CA THR A 2 2.73 -12.98 -26.65
C THR A 2 1.45 -12.23 -26.98
N ASP A 3 0.40 -12.42 -26.18
CA ASP A 3 -0.78 -11.58 -26.27
C ASP A 3 -0.35 -10.14 -25.99
N ALA A 4 -0.48 -9.25 -26.98
CA ALA A 4 -0.08 -7.84 -26.87
C ALA A 4 -0.85 -7.07 -25.78
N ASN A 5 -1.87 -7.71 -25.18
CA ASN A 5 -2.69 -7.21 -24.08
C ASN A 5 -2.58 -8.08 -22.82
N LYS A 6 -1.52 -8.89 -22.64
CA LYS A 6 -1.34 -9.65 -21.39
C LYS A 6 -1.29 -8.65 -20.22
N LEU A 7 -2.24 -8.77 -19.31
CA LEU A 7 -2.29 -7.97 -18.10
C LEU A 7 -1.79 -8.83 -16.93
N THR A 8 -0.65 -8.45 -16.38
CA THR A 8 -0.08 -9.09 -15.19
C THR A 8 -0.56 -8.35 -13.95
N PRO A 9 -1.11 -9.03 -12.94
CA PRO A 9 -1.41 -8.42 -11.65
C PRO A 9 -0.14 -7.88 -10.98
N ALA A 10 -0.27 -6.71 -10.35
CA ALA A 10 0.79 -6.06 -9.58
C ALA A 10 0.26 -5.66 -8.21
N ILE A 11 0.82 -6.26 -7.16
CA ILE A 11 0.58 -5.90 -5.77
C ILE A 11 1.54 -4.77 -5.43
N ILE A 12 0.99 -3.60 -5.10
CA ILE A 12 1.81 -2.46 -4.67
C ILE A 12 1.91 -2.49 -3.15
N GLN A 13 3.14 -2.50 -2.63
CA GLN A 13 3.42 -2.60 -1.20
C GLN A 13 4.29 -1.43 -0.75
N ASP A 14 3.99 -0.85 0.41
CA ASP A 14 4.88 0.14 1.01
C ASP A 14 6.18 -0.52 1.48
N ALA A 15 7.31 -0.07 0.95
CA ALA A 15 8.63 -0.66 1.22
C ALA A 15 9.12 -0.42 2.66
N ARG A 16 8.54 0.53 3.40
CA ARG A 16 8.90 0.84 4.79
C ARG A 16 8.09 0.01 5.77
N THR A 17 6.80 -0.20 5.49
CA THR A 17 5.88 -0.81 6.45
C THR A 17 5.49 -2.24 6.08
N GLY A 18 5.67 -2.65 4.83
CA GLY A 18 5.16 -3.93 4.31
C GLY A 18 3.63 -3.93 4.08
N GLU A 19 2.96 -2.79 4.23
CA GLU A 19 1.53 -2.68 4.01
C GLU A 19 1.19 -2.78 2.52
N VAL A 20 0.22 -3.64 2.17
CA VAL A 20 -0.32 -3.69 0.82
C VAL A 20 -1.17 -2.44 0.58
N LEU A 21 -0.80 -1.64 -0.42
CA LEU A 21 -1.43 -0.38 -0.75
C LEU A 21 -2.57 -0.55 -1.75
N THR A 22 -2.37 -1.38 -2.79
CA THR A 22 -3.39 -1.67 -3.80
C THR A 22 -3.02 -2.91 -4.62
N LEU A 23 -3.99 -3.45 -5.34
CA LEU A 23 -3.77 -4.38 -6.45
C LEU A 23 -4.17 -3.67 -7.73
N ALA A 24 -3.27 -3.69 -8.71
CA ALA A 24 -3.51 -3.15 -10.03
C ALA A 24 -3.01 -4.13 -11.10
N TYR A 25 -3.05 -3.72 -12.36
CA TYR A 25 -2.59 -4.52 -13.50
C TYR A 25 -1.55 -3.72 -14.26
N MET A 26 -0.63 -4.43 -14.92
CA MET A 26 0.36 -3.86 -15.82
C MET A 26 0.34 -4.65 -17.12
N ASN A 27 0.39 -3.95 -18.24
CA ASN A 27 0.85 -4.53 -19.50
C ASN A 27 2.39 -4.33 -19.60
N ASP A 28 2.99 -4.85 -20.67
CA ASP A 28 4.44 -4.74 -20.90
C ASP A 28 4.91 -3.28 -20.96
N GLU A 29 4.11 -2.38 -21.55
CA GLU A 29 4.40 -0.94 -21.62
C GLU A 29 4.44 -0.30 -20.23
N ALA A 30 3.46 -0.60 -19.37
CA ALA A 30 3.43 -0.12 -18.00
C ALA A 30 4.64 -0.60 -17.20
N LEU A 31 5.06 -1.85 -17.37
CA LEU A 31 6.25 -2.38 -16.72
C LEU A 31 7.52 -1.70 -17.22
N ALA A 32 7.65 -1.52 -18.55
CA ALA A 32 8.78 -0.83 -19.15
C ALA A 32 8.89 0.62 -18.64
N LYS A 33 7.79 1.37 -18.64
CA LYS A 33 7.71 2.73 -18.10
C LYS A 33 8.05 2.79 -16.62
N THR A 34 7.56 1.83 -15.84
CA THR A 34 7.88 1.74 -14.41
C THR A 34 9.38 1.56 -14.15
N ARG A 35 10.04 0.70 -14.94
CA ARG A 35 11.49 0.50 -14.88
C ARG A 35 12.26 1.73 -15.35
N GLU A 36 11.77 2.41 -16.38
CA GLU A 36 12.38 3.62 -16.95
C GLU A 36 12.31 4.82 -16.01
N THR A 37 11.13 5.11 -15.44
CA THR A 37 10.92 6.33 -14.64
C THR A 37 11.20 6.14 -13.16
N GLY A 38 11.25 4.90 -12.67
CA GLY A 38 11.34 4.62 -11.24
C GLY A 38 10.07 5.01 -10.46
N GLU A 39 8.94 5.18 -11.15
CA GLU A 39 7.63 5.46 -10.56
C GLU A 39 6.59 4.46 -11.09
N THR A 40 5.55 4.16 -10.32
CA THR A 40 4.56 3.15 -10.73
C THR A 40 3.70 3.63 -11.91
N TRP A 41 3.81 2.93 -13.03
CA TRP A 41 2.88 2.99 -14.16
C TRP A 41 2.00 1.74 -14.19
N LEU A 42 0.71 1.91 -14.43
CA LEU A 42 -0.30 0.86 -14.35
C LEU A 42 -1.16 0.87 -15.62
N TRP A 43 -1.82 -0.25 -15.90
CA TRP A 43 -2.86 -0.32 -16.91
C TRP A 43 -4.25 -0.22 -16.28
N SER A 44 -5.01 0.81 -16.66
CA SER A 44 -6.37 1.01 -16.18
C SER A 44 -7.35 0.21 -17.03
N ARG A 45 -7.76 -0.98 -16.59
CA ARG A 45 -8.70 -1.85 -17.34
C ARG A 45 -10.01 -1.16 -17.73
N SER A 46 -10.56 -0.29 -16.88
CA SER A 46 -11.81 0.44 -17.14
C SER A 46 -11.66 1.58 -18.15
N ARG A 47 -10.46 2.15 -18.27
CA ARG A 47 -10.16 3.28 -19.17
C ARG A 47 -9.41 2.83 -20.43
N ASN A 48 -8.95 1.57 -20.42
CA ASN A 48 -8.14 0.97 -21.47
C ASN A 48 -6.91 1.84 -21.83
N GLU A 49 -6.23 2.35 -20.81
CA GLU A 49 -5.12 3.29 -20.97
C GLU A 49 -3.99 3.02 -19.97
N LEU A 50 -2.80 3.45 -20.38
CA LEU A 50 -1.63 3.56 -19.51
C LEU A 50 -1.83 4.72 -18.52
N TRP A 51 -1.54 4.47 -17.25
CA TRP A 51 -1.78 5.41 -16.17
C TRP A 51 -0.57 5.54 -15.24
N HIS A 52 0.01 6.73 -15.18
CA HIS A 52 1.00 7.08 -14.17
C HIS A 52 0.30 7.34 -12.82
N LYS A 53 0.54 6.46 -11.84
CA LYS A 53 -0.12 6.55 -10.53
C LYS A 53 0.26 7.86 -9.85
N GLY A 54 -0.75 8.69 -9.58
CA GLY A 54 -0.56 9.98 -8.90
C GLY A 54 -0.28 11.17 -9.83
N ALA A 55 -0.27 10.99 -11.15
CA ALA A 55 -0.02 12.09 -12.10
C ALA A 55 -0.96 13.30 -11.91
N THR A 56 -2.22 13.07 -11.54
CA THR A 56 -3.19 14.14 -11.28
C THR A 56 -3.18 14.61 -9.83
N SER A 57 -2.99 13.69 -8.87
CA SER A 57 -3.13 14.01 -7.44
C SER A 57 -1.83 14.40 -6.74
N GLY A 58 -0.67 14.21 -7.38
CA GLY A 58 0.65 14.30 -6.76
C GLY A 58 1.02 13.09 -5.89
N ASN A 59 0.09 12.16 -5.63
CA ASN A 59 0.31 10.96 -4.82
C ASN A 59 1.03 9.86 -5.61
N THR A 60 2.24 10.17 -6.10
CA THR A 60 3.09 9.25 -6.86
C THR A 60 3.68 8.17 -5.96
N GLN A 61 4.28 7.17 -6.59
CA GLN A 61 4.84 6.01 -5.91
C GLN A 61 6.22 5.74 -6.49
N ARG A 62 7.26 6.05 -5.73
CA ARG A 62 8.64 5.79 -6.15
C ARG A 62 8.97 4.32 -5.94
N VAL A 63 9.39 3.63 -6.99
CA VAL A 63 9.73 2.22 -6.96
C VAL A 63 11.04 2.00 -6.21
N VAL A 64 11.05 0.96 -5.37
CA VAL A 64 12.23 0.48 -4.64
C VAL A 64 12.66 -0.88 -5.17
N ALA A 65 11.71 -1.78 -5.41
CA ALA A 65 11.96 -3.10 -5.96
C ALA A 65 10.76 -3.59 -6.78
N ILE A 66 11.04 -4.46 -7.75
CA ILE A 66 10.04 -5.22 -8.51
C ILE A 66 10.43 -6.69 -8.37
N ASN A 67 9.52 -7.50 -7.84
CA ASN A 67 9.71 -8.93 -7.65
C ASN A 67 8.62 -9.68 -8.39
N GLU A 68 9.02 -10.72 -9.12
CA GLU A 68 8.11 -11.67 -9.75
C GLU A 68 7.83 -12.81 -8.76
N ASP A 69 6.65 -13.44 -8.85
CA ASP A 69 6.39 -14.68 -8.13
C ASP A 69 7.03 -15.90 -8.81
N CYS A 70 6.80 -17.10 -8.27
CA CYS A 70 7.58 -18.28 -8.63
C CYS A 70 7.32 -18.82 -10.04
N ASP A 71 6.16 -18.53 -10.63
CA ASP A 71 5.75 -18.83 -12.00
C ASP A 71 5.70 -17.59 -12.91
N ALA A 72 6.15 -16.44 -12.40
CA ALA A 72 6.33 -15.19 -13.12
C ALA A 72 5.04 -14.68 -13.78
N ASP A 73 3.91 -14.84 -13.08
CA ASP A 73 2.60 -14.36 -13.52
C ASP A 73 2.04 -13.21 -12.69
N ALA A 74 2.73 -12.83 -11.60
CA ALA A 74 2.40 -11.66 -10.80
C ALA A 74 3.65 -10.88 -10.35
N PHE A 75 3.44 -9.59 -10.04
CA PHE A 75 4.47 -8.74 -9.42
C PHE A 75 4.11 -8.34 -8.00
N VAL A 76 5.13 -8.26 -7.14
CA VAL A 76 5.14 -7.37 -5.96
C VAL A 76 6.04 -6.19 -6.28
N ILE A 77 5.48 -4.98 -6.24
CA ILE A 77 6.21 -3.73 -6.44
C ILE A 77 6.28 -3.01 -5.10
N SER A 78 7.48 -2.99 -4.51
CA SER A 78 7.76 -2.24 -3.29
C SER A 78 7.99 -0.78 -3.64
N VAL A 79 7.25 0.13 -2.99
CA VAL A 79 7.27 1.57 -3.29
C VAL A 79 7.39 2.43 -2.03
N ILE A 80 7.88 3.65 -2.20
CA ILE A 80 7.69 4.74 -1.24
C ILE A 80 6.54 5.62 -1.74
N PRO A 81 5.36 5.59 -1.09
CA PRO A 81 4.23 6.41 -1.52
C PRO A 81 4.39 7.88 -1.10
N ASN A 82 4.09 8.80 -2.00
CA ASN A 82 4.05 10.25 -1.74
C ASN A 82 2.63 10.70 -1.34
N GLY A 83 2.09 10.13 -0.27
CA GLY A 83 0.71 10.40 0.18
C GLY A 83 -0.21 9.17 0.06
N PRO A 84 -1.54 9.35 0.17
CA PRO A 84 -2.47 8.23 0.18
C PRO A 84 -2.52 7.51 -1.17
N ALA A 85 -2.53 6.17 -1.14
CA ALA A 85 -2.64 5.37 -2.35
C ALA A 85 -4.08 5.37 -2.91
N CYS A 86 -5.09 5.48 -2.04
CA CYS A 86 -6.50 5.39 -2.41
C CYS A 86 -7.11 6.75 -2.77
N HIS A 87 -8.03 6.77 -3.73
CA HIS A 87 -8.77 7.97 -4.13
C HIS A 87 -9.73 8.50 -3.05
N THR A 88 -10.04 7.71 -2.02
CA THR A 88 -10.84 8.14 -0.86
C THR A 88 -10.03 8.96 0.15
N GLY A 89 -8.73 9.12 -0.08
CA GLY A 89 -7.79 9.70 0.90
C GLY A 89 -7.26 8.68 1.90
N ALA A 90 -7.72 7.44 1.88
CA ALA A 90 -7.16 6.37 2.68
C ALA A 90 -5.73 6.00 2.21
N ARG A 91 -4.89 5.61 3.16
CA ARG A 91 -3.50 5.18 2.89
C ARG A 91 -3.44 3.99 1.93
N SER A 92 -4.29 3.00 2.15
CA SER A 92 -4.43 1.78 1.33
C SER A 92 -5.86 1.67 0.80
N CYS A 93 -6.02 1.00 -0.35
CA CYS A 93 -7.33 0.56 -0.83
C CYS A 93 -7.97 -0.49 0.10
N PHE A 94 -7.17 -1.16 0.92
CA PHE A 94 -7.59 -2.22 1.85
C PHE A 94 -7.75 -1.71 3.29
N ALA A 95 -8.53 -0.66 3.49
CA ALA A 95 -8.65 0.08 4.76
C ALA A 95 -9.10 -0.75 5.97
N ASN A 96 -9.71 -1.93 5.76
CA ASN A 96 -10.25 -2.78 6.82
C ASN A 96 -9.34 -3.96 7.19
N LEU A 97 -8.11 -4.02 6.67
CA LEU A 97 -7.17 -5.05 7.09
C LEU A 97 -6.76 -4.83 8.55
N PRO A 98 -6.63 -5.92 9.34
CA PRO A 98 -6.12 -5.80 10.68
C PRO A 98 -4.69 -5.23 10.61
N PRO A 99 -4.28 -4.40 11.59
CA PRO A 99 -2.92 -3.89 11.65
C PRO A 99 -1.95 -5.06 11.76
N ARG A 100 -1.13 -5.27 10.72
CA ARG A 100 -0.11 -6.32 10.68
C ARG A 100 1.31 -5.78 10.81
N THR A 101 1.44 -4.48 11.04
CA THR A 101 2.71 -3.77 11.12
C THR A 101 2.86 -3.16 12.51
N LEU A 102 4.11 -2.92 12.94
CA LEU A 102 4.36 -2.21 14.19
C LEU A 102 3.71 -0.83 14.18
N ASP A 103 3.73 -0.13 13.04
CA ASP A 103 3.03 1.15 12.86
C ASP A 103 1.51 1.01 13.05
N GLY A 104 0.92 -0.07 12.52
CA GLY A 104 -0.48 -0.39 12.73
C GLY A 104 -0.80 -0.61 14.21
N LEU A 105 0.04 -1.37 14.92
CA LEU A 105 -0.09 -1.55 16.37
C LEU A 105 0.05 -0.21 17.10
N MET A 106 1.03 0.61 16.74
CA MET A 106 1.25 1.93 17.34
C MET A 106 0.06 2.86 17.13
N ASN A 107 -0.57 2.83 15.95
CA ASN A 107 -1.81 3.58 15.69
C ASN A 107 -2.96 3.09 16.58
N VAL A 108 -3.14 1.78 16.74
CA VAL A 108 -4.14 1.23 17.69
C VAL A 108 -3.86 1.68 19.13
N LEU A 109 -2.59 1.70 19.55
CA LEU A 109 -2.22 2.17 20.89
C LEU A 109 -2.51 3.66 21.07
N ARG A 110 -2.23 4.50 20.07
CA ARG A 110 -2.57 5.94 20.08
C ARG A 110 -4.07 6.15 20.16
N ASP A 111 -4.84 5.50 19.29
CA ASP A 111 -6.30 5.57 19.28
C ASP A 111 -6.92 5.18 20.63
N ARG A 112 -6.41 4.10 21.24
CA ARG A 112 -6.91 3.64 22.56
C ARG A 112 -6.46 4.53 23.71
N ARG A 113 -5.34 5.24 23.56
CA ARG A 113 -4.91 6.27 24.52
C ARG A 113 -5.82 7.50 24.48
N GLU A 114 -6.37 7.84 23.32
CA GLU A 114 -7.27 8.98 23.13
C GLU A 114 -8.73 8.62 23.45
N LYS A 115 -9.28 7.61 22.77
CA LYS A 115 -10.72 7.28 22.80
C LYS A 115 -11.16 6.48 24.02
N ARG A 116 -10.21 5.85 24.74
CA ARG A 116 -10.46 5.04 25.95
C ARG A 116 -11.66 4.09 25.86
N PRO A 117 -11.72 3.21 24.85
CA PRO A 117 -12.84 2.28 24.70
C PRO A 117 -12.95 1.35 25.91
N GLU A 118 -14.18 1.12 26.37
CA GLU A 118 -14.49 0.19 27.46
C GLU A 118 -14.04 -1.25 27.11
N GLY A 119 -13.59 -2.01 28.12
CA GLY A 119 -13.09 -3.37 27.94
C GLY A 119 -11.69 -3.49 27.32
N SER A 120 -11.07 -2.38 26.88
CA SER A 120 -9.72 -2.43 26.30
C SER A 120 -8.62 -2.52 27.38
N TYR A 121 -7.84 -3.60 27.34
CA TYR A 121 -6.67 -3.79 28.21
C TYR A 121 -5.69 -2.61 28.14
N THR A 122 -5.33 -2.17 26.94
CA THR A 122 -4.39 -1.05 26.77
C THR A 122 -4.97 0.29 27.21
N ALA A 123 -6.29 0.50 27.08
CA ALA A 123 -6.93 1.71 27.62
C ALA A 123 -6.86 1.73 29.15
N LYS A 124 -7.08 0.57 29.80
CA LYS A 124 -6.93 0.41 31.26
C LYS A 124 -5.50 0.75 31.71
N LEU A 125 -4.48 0.21 31.04
CA LEU A 125 -3.08 0.54 31.33
C LEU A 125 -2.81 2.06 31.23
N PHE A 126 -3.31 2.72 30.19
CA PHE A 126 -3.17 4.17 30.05
C PHE A 126 -3.92 4.96 31.14
N THR A 127 -4.95 4.40 31.76
CA THR A 127 -5.72 5.03 32.85
C THR A 127 -4.99 4.87 34.17
N GLU A 128 -4.39 3.70 34.41
CA GLU A 128 -3.62 3.37 35.62
C GLU A 128 -2.25 4.10 35.67
N GLY A 129 -1.79 4.61 34.53
CA GLY A 129 -0.64 5.53 34.46
C GLY A 129 0.72 4.83 34.45
N ARG A 130 1.78 5.64 34.47
CA ARG A 130 3.16 5.17 34.20
C ARG A 130 3.64 4.08 35.16
N GLY A 131 3.30 4.15 36.45
CA GLY A 131 3.76 3.17 37.44
C GLY A 131 3.22 1.75 37.24
N ARG A 132 2.19 1.59 36.40
CA ARG A 132 1.66 0.27 35.99
C ARG A 132 2.24 -0.21 34.65
N ILE A 133 2.67 0.73 33.82
CA ILE A 133 3.19 0.47 32.46
C ILE A 133 4.69 0.15 32.50
N ALA A 134 5.43 0.85 33.35
CA ALA A 134 6.88 0.78 33.48
C ALA A 134 7.33 -0.16 34.60
#